data_AF-A0A7C9EU09-F1
#
_entry.id   AF-A0A7C9EU09-F1
#
_cell.length_a   1.000
_cell.length_b   1.000
_cell.length_c   1.000
_cell.angle_alpha   90.00
_cell.angle_beta   90.00
_cell.angle_gamma   90.00
#
_symmetry.space_group_name_H-M   'P 1'
#
loop_
_entity.id
_entity.type
_entity.pdbx_description
1 polymer ?
#
loop_
_entity_poly.entity_id
_entity_poly.type
_entity_poly.pdbx_seq_one_letter_code
_entity_poly.pdbx_strand_id
1 'polypeptide(L)'
;TFNREKIQKSLPAGHLDATTVADYLVNKGVPFRTGHDIVGRAVALCVSKGCRLQDLSLDELKGISPVFDEDVYDYLGVENAVKKFVSYGSTGSECVASQLDFWAAKLG
;
A
#
# COMPACT_ATOMS: atom_id res chain seq x y z
N THR A 1 8.71 -21.03 -15.42
CA THR A 1 7.67 -20.04 -15.76
C THR A 1 6.97 -19.58 -14.49
N PHE A 2 6.67 -18.29 -14.36
CA PHE A 2 5.96 -17.76 -13.19
C PHE A 2 4.45 -18.03 -13.30
N ASN A 3 3.82 -18.52 -12.23
CA ASN A 3 2.36 -18.63 -12.16
C ASN A 3 1.76 -17.29 -11.75
N ARG A 4 1.52 -16.42 -12.74
CA ARG A 4 1.01 -15.07 -12.52
C ARG A 4 -0.35 -15.04 -11.84
N GLU A 5 -1.25 -15.96 -12.22
CA GLU A 5 -2.60 -16.03 -11.65
C GLU A 5 -2.55 -16.33 -10.14
N LYS A 6 -1.73 -17.32 -9.74
CA LYS A 6 -1.57 -17.66 -8.31
C LYS A 6 -0.95 -16.51 -7.52
N ILE A 7 0.04 -15.82 -8.09
CA ILE A 7 0.64 -14.64 -7.45
C ILE A 7 -0.43 -13.56 -7.27
N GLN A 8 -1.14 -13.19 -8.34
CA GLN A 8 -2.12 -12.10 -8.31
C GLN A 8 -3.29 -12.39 -7.36
N LYS A 9 -3.77 -13.63 -7.28
CA LYS A 9 -4.80 -14.04 -6.31
C LYS A 9 -4.34 -13.95 -4.85
N SER A 10 -3.03 -14.05 -4.59
CA SER A 10 -2.48 -14.01 -3.22
C SER A 10 -2.23 -12.60 -2.68
N LEU A 11 -2.03 -11.61 -3.56
CA LEU A 11 -1.70 -10.23 -3.17
C LEU A 11 -2.73 -9.57 -2.24
N PRO A 12 -4.06 -9.73 -2.45
CA PRO A 12 -5.05 -9.02 -1.65
C PRO A 12 -5.20 -9.56 -0.22
N ALA A 13 -4.78 -10.80 0.05
CA ALA A 13 -4.99 -11.46 1.34
C ALA A 13 -4.16 -10.87 2.49
N GLY A 14 -3.13 -10.07 2.19
CA GLY A 14 -2.17 -9.58 3.17
C GLY A 14 -2.38 -8.14 3.65
N HIS A 15 -3.39 -7.41 3.15
CA HIS A 15 -3.51 -5.96 3.36
C HIS A 15 -2.18 -5.23 3.13
N LEU A 16 -1.48 -5.57 2.04
CA LEU A 16 -0.12 -5.11 1.74
C LEU A 16 0.00 -3.59 1.57
N ASP A 17 -1.14 -2.93 1.34
CA ASP A 17 -1.32 -1.48 1.26
C ASP A 17 -1.45 -0.80 2.63
N ALA A 18 -1.58 -1.55 3.73
CA ALA A 18 -1.73 -0.98 5.07
C ALA A 18 -0.55 -0.07 5.46
N THR A 19 0.69 -0.48 5.16
CA THR A 19 1.88 0.32 5.47
C THR A 19 1.88 1.65 4.71
N THR A 20 1.51 1.65 3.42
CA THR A 20 1.46 2.88 2.63
C THR A 20 0.29 3.79 3.04
N VAL A 21 -0.80 3.24 3.58
CA VAL A 21 -1.86 4.04 4.21
C VAL A 21 -1.38 4.66 5.54
N ALA A 22 -0.52 3.98 6.30
CA ALA A 22 0.09 4.58 7.49
C ALA A 22 1.01 5.76 7.11
N ASP A 23 1.81 5.62 6.06
CA ASP A 23 2.63 6.71 5.52
C ASP A 23 1.77 7.87 5.01
N TYR A 24 0.64 7.59 4.36
CA TYR A 24 -0.34 8.61 3.98
C TYR A 24 -0.81 9.44 5.18
N LEU A 25 -1.15 8.79 6.30
CA LEU A 25 -1.57 9.50 7.51
C LEU A 25 -0.41 10.33 8.09
N VAL A 26 0.82 9.82 8.07
CA VAL A 26 2.02 10.57 8.46
C VAL A 26 2.23 11.80 7.58
N ASN A 27 2.05 11.67 6.27
CA ASN A 27 2.12 12.80 5.34
C ASN A 27 1.04 13.85 5.59
N LYS A 28 -0.11 13.45 6.17
CA LYS A 28 -1.15 14.37 6.66
C LYS A 28 -0.90 14.92 8.08
N GLY A 29 0.27 14.67 8.66
CA GLY A 29 0.69 15.20 9.96
C GLY A 29 0.28 14.33 11.16
N VAL A 30 -0.25 13.12 10.94
CA VAL A 30 -0.58 12.20 12.03
C VAL A 30 0.71 11.52 12.53
N PRO A 31 1.01 11.52 13.84
CA PRO A 31 2.15 10.77 14.36
C PRO A 31 2.08 9.29 13.98
N PHE A 32 3.21 8.69 13.59
CA PHE A 32 3.24 7.31 13.07
C PHE A 32 2.52 6.30 13.97
N ARG A 33 2.74 6.36 15.29
CA ARG A 33 2.06 5.47 16.25
C ARG A 33 0.53 5.57 16.18
N THR A 34 0.01 6.78 16.03
CA THR A 34 -1.43 7.04 15.87
C THR A 34 -1.91 6.61 14.48
N GLY A 35 -1.13 6.88 13.43
CA GLY A 35 -1.43 6.42 12.07
C GLY A 35 -1.52 4.89 11.99
N HIS A 36 -0.57 4.18 12.60
CA HIS A 36 -0.56 2.73 12.70
C HIS A 36 -1.81 2.19 13.43
N ASP A 37 -2.26 2.83 14.52
CA ASP A 37 -3.48 2.44 15.22
C ASP A 37 -4.75 2.64 14.36
N ILE A 38 -4.86 3.78 13.67
CA ILE A 38 -5.95 4.07 12.74
C ILE A 38 -6.02 3.02 11.64
N VAL A 39 -4.89 2.69 11.02
CA VAL A 39 -4.81 1.65 9.98
C VAL A 39 -5.14 0.28 10.54
N GLY A 40 -4.67 -0.05 11.75
CA GLY A 40 -5.02 -1.30 12.43
C GLY A 40 -6.53 -1.48 12.59
N ARG A 41 -7.25 -0.41 12.96
CA ARG A 41 -8.73 -0.41 13.03
C ARG A 41 -9.37 -0.60 11.65
N ALA A 42 -8.81 0.00 10.59
CA ALA A 42 -9.29 -0.20 9.22
C ALA A 42 -9.09 -1.66 8.75
N VAL A 43 -7.92 -2.25 9.01
CA VAL A 43 -7.64 -3.65 8.71
C VAL A 43 -8.58 -4.57 9.50
N ALA A 44 -8.81 -4.30 10.78
CA ALA A 44 -9.77 -5.07 11.58
C ALA A 44 -11.19 -5.01 11.00
N LEU A 45 -11.63 -3.84 10.53
CA LEU A 45 -12.93 -3.69 9.84
C LEU A 45 -12.97 -4.54 8.56
N CYS A 46 -11.93 -4.48 7.73
CA CYS A 46 -11.80 -5.30 6.52
C CYS A 46 -11.89 -6.80 6.83
N VAL A 47 -11.15 -7.28 7.84
CA VAL A 47 -11.17 -8.69 8.26
C VAL A 47 -12.57 -9.11 8.67
N SER A 48 -13.29 -8.27 9.45
CA SER A 48 -14.67 -8.59 9.86
C SER A 48 -15.68 -8.62 8.70
N LYS A 49 -15.45 -7.83 7.64
CA LYS A 49 -16.29 -7.79 6.44
C LYS A 49 -15.88 -8.78 5.35
N GLY A 50 -14.69 -9.37 5.46
CA GLY A 50 -14.10 -10.17 4.39
C GLY A 50 -13.80 -9.35 3.13
N CYS A 51 -13.40 -8.09 3.27
CA CYS A 51 -13.05 -7.20 2.16
C CYS A 51 -11.61 -6.69 2.25
N ARG A 52 -11.15 -5.93 1.25
CA ARG A 52 -9.83 -5.30 1.22
C ARG A 52 -9.93 -3.85 1.70
N LEU A 53 -8.78 -3.23 2.02
CA LEU A 53 -8.76 -1.81 2.41
C LEU A 53 -9.30 -0.91 1.29
N GLN A 54 -8.91 -1.18 0.05
CA GLN A 54 -9.43 -0.49 -1.14
C GLN A 54 -10.93 -0.66 -1.39
N ASP A 55 -11.60 -1.61 -0.73
CA ASP A 55 -13.03 -1.84 -0.87
C ASP A 55 -13.86 -1.06 0.17
N LEU A 56 -13.22 -0.46 1.18
CA LEU A 56 -13.89 0.39 2.16
C LEU A 56 -14.32 1.70 1.50
N SER A 57 -15.51 2.18 1.84
CA SER A 57 -15.97 3.49 1.37
C SER A 57 -15.27 4.63 2.11
N LEU A 58 -15.32 5.85 1.53
CA LEU A 58 -14.73 7.01 2.18
C LEU A 58 -15.42 7.32 3.51
N ASP A 59 -16.74 7.10 3.60
CA ASP A 59 -17.49 7.28 4.84
C ASP A 59 -17.07 6.29 5.92
N GLU A 60 -16.78 5.05 5.55
CA GLU A 60 -16.27 4.03 6.47
C GLU A 60 -14.88 4.40 6.99
N LEU A 61 -14.00 4.87 6.11
CA LEU A 61 -12.67 5.37 6.47
C LEU A 61 -12.78 6.61 7.37
N LYS A 62 -13.61 7.59 7.01
CA LYS A 62 -13.88 8.81 7.81
C LYS A 62 -14.50 8.47 9.18
N GLY A 63 -15.30 7.41 9.25
CA GLY A 63 -15.81 6.86 10.52
C GLY A 63 -14.71 6.32 11.45
N ILE A 64 -13.56 5.90 10.90
CA ILE A 64 -12.39 5.47 11.68
C ILE A 64 -11.54 6.68 12.08
N SER A 65 -11.31 7.61 11.15
CA SER A 65 -10.58 8.85 11.37
C SER A 65 -10.99 9.94 10.38
N PRO A 66 -11.32 11.16 10.82
CA PRO A 66 -11.73 12.25 9.93
C PRO A 66 -10.59 12.79 9.04
N VAL A 67 -9.35 12.34 9.26
CA VAL A 67 -8.17 12.74 8.46
C VAL A 67 -8.19 12.12 7.06
N PHE A 68 -8.88 10.99 6.88
CA PHE A 68 -9.03 10.36 5.58
C PHE A 68 -9.79 11.27 4.61
N ASP A 69 -9.34 11.31 3.36
CA ASP A 69 -10.01 11.99 2.28
C ASP A 69 -9.89 11.21 0.97
N GLU A 70 -10.49 11.69 -0.12
CA GLU A 70 -10.50 10.98 -1.42
C GLU A 70 -9.10 10.59 -1.92
N ASP A 71 -8.07 11.37 -1.58
CA ASP A 71 -6.67 11.09 -1.92
C ASP A 71 -6.09 9.81 -1.28
N VAL A 72 -6.79 9.19 -0.31
CA VAL A 72 -6.38 7.88 0.25
C VAL A 72 -6.37 6.77 -0.81
N TYR A 73 -7.24 6.85 -1.82
CA TYR A 73 -7.33 5.82 -2.85
C TYR A 73 -6.10 5.79 -3.77
N ASP A 74 -5.27 6.84 -3.77
CA ASP A 74 -3.95 6.86 -4.43
C ASP A 74 -2.88 6.05 -3.67
N TYR A 75 -3.19 5.59 -2.45
CA TYR A 75 -2.33 4.77 -1.60
C TYR A 75 -2.88 3.35 -1.40
N LEU A 76 -4.17 3.16 -1.64
CA LEU A 76 -4.86 1.88 -1.52
C LEU A 76 -4.64 1.00 -2.75
N GLY A 77 -4.52 -0.29 -2.52
CA GLY A 77 -4.23 -1.27 -3.55
C GLY A 77 -2.74 -1.52 -3.77
N VAL A 78 -2.43 -2.78 -4.13
CA VAL A 78 -1.06 -3.30 -4.20
C VAL A 78 -0.21 -2.53 -5.23
N GLU A 79 -0.79 -2.17 -6.37
CA GLU A 79 -0.07 -1.43 -7.40
C GLU A 79 0.31 -0.02 -6.94
N ASN A 80 -0.59 0.66 -6.24
CA ASN A 80 -0.34 1.98 -5.69
C ASN A 80 0.70 1.91 -4.58
N ALA A 81 0.60 0.92 -3.69
CA ALA A 81 1.58 0.70 -2.65
C ALA A 81 2.99 0.51 -3.23
N VAL A 82 3.13 -0.33 -4.27
CA VAL A 82 4.42 -0.55 -4.96
C VAL A 82 4.98 0.76 -5.53
N LYS A 83 4.14 1.62 -6.13
CA LYS A 83 4.57 2.91 -6.69
C LYS A 83 5.08 3.89 -5.64
N LYS A 84 4.71 3.75 -4.36
CA LYS A 84 5.19 4.64 -3.28
C LYS A 84 6.59 4.28 -2.79
N PHE A 85 7.10 3.08 -3.10
CA PHE A 85 8.48 2.70 -2.80
C PHE A 85 9.43 3.30 -3.84
N VAL A 86 9.94 4.50 -3.55
CA VAL A 86 10.79 5.29 -4.47
C VAL A 86 12.22 5.51 -3.97
N SER A 87 12.55 5.03 -2.76
CA SER A 87 13.91 5.16 -2.24
C SER A 87 14.88 4.26 -2.99
N TYR A 88 16.17 4.64 -3.01
CA TYR A 88 17.22 3.82 -3.60
C TYR A 88 17.16 2.37 -3.09
N GLY A 89 17.17 1.42 -4.03
CA GLY A 89 17.13 -0.03 -3.73
C GLY A 89 15.76 -0.58 -3.33
N SER A 90 14.70 0.23 -3.36
CA SER A 90 13.35 -0.22 -3.03
C SER A 90 12.69 -1.04 -4.16
N THR A 91 11.51 -1.59 -3.86
CA THR A 91 10.77 -2.50 -4.75
C THR A 91 9.86 -1.80 -5.77
N GLY A 92 9.82 -0.48 -5.79
CA GLY A 92 9.04 0.26 -6.79
C GLY A 92 9.52 -0.03 -8.19
N SER A 93 8.58 -0.08 -9.14
CA SER A 93 8.85 -0.48 -10.52
C SER A 93 9.96 0.33 -11.18
N GLU A 94 10.02 1.65 -10.93
CA GLU A 94 11.08 2.53 -11.45
C GLU A 94 12.45 2.22 -10.82
N CYS A 95 12.49 1.94 -9.52
CA CYS A 95 13.72 1.53 -8.82
C CYS A 95 14.23 0.19 -9.35
N VAL A 96 13.34 -0.79 -9.52
CA VAL A 96 13.69 -2.10 -10.08
C VAL A 96 14.18 -1.97 -11.51
N ALA A 97 13.51 -1.17 -12.35
CA ALA A 97 13.96 -0.92 -13.72
C ALA A 97 15.37 -0.30 -13.74
N SER A 98 15.62 0.71 -12.91
CA SER A 98 16.93 1.34 -12.79
C SER A 98 18.03 0.35 -12.34
N GLN A 99 17.68 -0.58 -11.44
CA GLN A 99 18.61 -1.65 -11.02
C GLN A 99 18.88 -2.67 -12.13
N LEU A 100 17.87 -3.01 -12.93
CA LEU A 100 18.05 -3.89 -14.09
C LEU A 100 18.98 -3.25 -15.11
N ASP A 101 18.78 -1.97 -15.44
CA ASP A 101 19.65 -1.23 -16.36
C ASP A 101 21.09 -1.16 -15.86
N PHE A 102 21.28 -0.88 -14.56
CA PHE A 102 22.60 -0.87 -13.94
C PHE A 102 23.34 -2.20 -14.11
N TRP A 103 22.67 -3.33 -13.82
CA TRP A 103 23.30 -4.64 -13.91
C TRP A 103 23.49 -5.11 -15.35
N ALA A 104 22.57 -4.80 -16.26
CA ALA A 104 22.74 -5.07 -17.69
C ALA A 104 23.99 -4.36 -18.24
N ALA A 105 24.18 -3.08 -17.90
CA ALA A 105 25.37 -2.34 -18.31
C ALA A 105 26.66 -2.89 -17.67
N LYS A 106 26.59 -3.40 -16.43
CA LYS A 106 27.75 -3.88 -15.68
C LYS A 106 28.17 -5.30 -16.04
N LEU A 107 27.23 -6.16 -16.43
CA LEU A 107 27.48 -7.59 -16.69
C LEU A 107 27.59 -7.94 -18.18
N GLY A 108 27.01 -7.14 -19.08
CA GLY A 108 26.96 -7.43 -20.52
C GLY A 108 26.01 -8.58 -20.85
#